data_AF-A0A8H4MT55-F1
#
_entry.id   AF-A0A8H4MT55-F1
#
_cell.length_a   1.000
_cell.length_b   1.000
_cell.length_c   1.000
_cell.angle_alpha   90.00
_cell.angle_beta   90.00
_cell.angle_gamma   90.00
#
_symmetry.space_group_name_H-M   'P 1'
#
loop_
_entity.id
_entity.type
_entity.pdbx_description
1 polymer ?
#
loop_
_entity_poly.entity_id
_entity_poly.type
_entity_poly.pdbx_seq_one_letter_code
_entity_poly.pdbx_strand_id
1 'polypeptide(L)'
;MQQTTENSDILDLAHLTSEQQTKRDKKIKALQASISDLHSQTAQLEAQVAEIKAKLKHDPSTTVKRHIRLLHEYNEIKDIGQGLMGLIADARGVRQVDVQREFGVGDRD
;
A
#
# COMPACT_ATOMS: atom_id res chain seq x y z
N MET A 1 -44.08 56.89 -7.23
CA MET A 1 -44.12 55.42 -7.44
C MET A 1 -42.74 54.79 -7.70
N GLN A 2 -41.63 55.53 -7.69
CA GLN A 2 -40.28 54.95 -7.91
C GLN A 2 -39.64 54.35 -6.65
N GLN A 3 -39.99 54.85 -5.45
CA GLN A 3 -39.41 54.38 -4.17
C GLN A 3 -39.81 52.94 -3.78
N THR A 4 -40.93 52.44 -4.30
CA THR A 4 -41.44 51.09 -4.00
C THR A 4 -40.71 50.00 -4.78
N THR A 5 -40.17 50.34 -5.96
CA THR A 5 -39.43 49.40 -6.81
C THR A 5 -37.98 49.24 -6.36
N GLU A 6 -37.34 50.32 -5.90
CA GLU A 6 -35.98 50.24 -5.34
C GLU A 6 -35.95 49.40 -4.05
N ASN A 7 -36.97 49.51 -3.19
CA ASN A 7 -37.04 48.72 -1.97
C ASN A 7 -37.30 47.23 -2.23
N SER A 8 -38.03 46.86 -3.29
CA SER A 8 -38.22 45.44 -3.63
C SER A 8 -36.92 44.81 -4.13
N ASP A 9 -36.15 45.54 -4.94
CA ASP A 9 -34.90 45.03 -5.52
C ASP A 9 -33.81 44.87 -4.45
N ILE A 10 -33.76 45.79 -3.46
CA ILE A 10 -32.83 45.70 -2.32
C ILE A 10 -33.16 44.49 -1.41
N LEU A 11 -34.44 44.19 -1.20
CA LEU A 11 -34.88 43.03 -0.43
C LEU A 11 -34.50 41.71 -1.10
N ASP A 12 -34.60 41.64 -2.44
CA ASP A 12 -34.27 40.44 -3.20
C ASP A 12 -32.74 40.19 -3.25
N LEU A 13 -31.93 41.26 -3.36
CA LEU A 13 -30.47 41.22 -3.22
C LEU A 13 -30.02 40.76 -1.82
N ALA A 14 -30.69 41.23 -0.76
CA ALA A 14 -30.41 40.79 0.62
C ALA A 14 -30.76 39.32 0.85
N HIS A 15 -31.86 38.83 0.25
CA HIS A 15 -32.24 37.42 0.33
C HIS A 15 -31.26 36.53 -0.44
N LEU A 16 -30.87 36.92 -1.65
CA LEU A 16 -29.94 36.16 -2.48
C LEU A 16 -28.53 36.08 -1.85
N THR A 17 -28.06 37.17 -1.23
CA THR A 17 -26.78 37.17 -0.50
C THR A 17 -26.84 36.33 0.78
N SER A 18 -27.96 36.35 1.52
CA SER A 18 -28.19 35.49 2.69
C SER A 18 -28.23 33.99 2.34
N GLU A 19 -28.92 33.62 1.25
CA GLU A 19 -28.91 32.23 0.77
C GLU A 19 -27.52 31.76 0.33
N GLN A 20 -26.75 32.61 -0.34
CA GLN A 20 -25.39 32.27 -0.70
C GLN A 20 -24.49 32.13 0.53
N GLN A 21 -24.67 32.97 1.54
CA GLN A 21 -23.94 32.89 2.81
C GLN A 21 -24.22 31.56 3.53
N THR A 22 -25.49 31.18 3.67
CA THR A 22 -25.88 29.91 4.31
C THR A 22 -25.35 28.68 3.55
N LYS A 23 -25.32 28.72 2.20
CA LYS A 23 -24.71 27.66 1.38
C LYS A 23 -23.20 27.58 1.59
N ARG A 24 -22.50 28.71 1.72
CA ARG A 24 -21.06 28.78 2.03
C ARG A 24 -20.77 28.24 3.43
N ASP A 25 -21.55 28.62 4.43
CA ASP A 25 -21.37 28.16 5.81
C ASP A 25 -21.59 26.66 5.96
N LYS A 26 -22.59 26.10 5.24
CA LYS A 26 -22.80 24.66 5.18
C LYS A 26 -21.60 23.93 4.54
N LYS A 27 -21.03 24.48 3.47
CA LYS A 27 -19.82 23.93 2.84
C LYS A 27 -18.60 24.00 3.76
N ILE A 28 -18.41 25.13 4.44
CA ILE A 28 -17.31 25.31 5.39
C ILE A 28 -17.42 24.30 6.53
N LYS A 29 -18.61 24.13 7.11
CA LYS A 29 -18.84 23.13 8.16
C LYS A 29 -18.59 21.70 7.67
N ALA A 30 -19.05 21.37 6.47
CA ALA A 30 -18.80 20.04 5.88
C ALA A 30 -17.30 19.78 5.64
N LEU A 31 -16.58 20.78 5.15
CA LEU A 31 -15.13 20.68 4.95
C LEU A 31 -14.38 20.59 6.28
N GLN A 32 -14.78 21.35 7.30
CA GLN A 32 -14.20 21.27 8.65
C GLN A 32 -14.41 19.89 9.28
N ALA A 33 -15.60 19.31 9.14
CA ALA A 33 -15.87 17.95 9.60
C ALA A 33 -14.97 16.93 8.88
N SER A 34 -14.84 17.06 7.55
CA SER A 34 -13.97 16.19 6.75
C SER A 34 -12.49 16.31 7.13
N ILE A 35 -12.00 17.53 7.40
CA ILE A 35 -10.63 17.76 7.89
C ILE A 35 -10.43 17.12 9.26
N SER A 36 -11.40 17.23 10.16
CA SER A 36 -11.34 16.59 11.48
C SER A 36 -11.29 15.07 11.38
N ASP A 37 -12.12 14.48 10.51
CA ASP A 37 -12.13 13.05 10.27
C ASP A 37 -10.80 12.56 9.66
N LEU A 38 -10.27 13.28 8.68
CA LEU A 38 -8.99 12.95 8.06
C LEU A 38 -7.82 13.08 9.06
N HIS A 39 -7.83 14.09 9.93
CA HIS A 39 -6.84 14.21 11.00
C HIS A 39 -6.93 13.03 11.98
N SER A 40 -8.14 12.61 12.36
CA SER A 40 -8.34 11.44 13.22
C SER A 40 -7.82 10.16 12.57
N GLN A 41 -8.13 9.94 11.29
CA GLN A 41 -7.63 8.79 10.52
C GLN A 41 -6.10 8.80 10.41
N THR A 42 -5.50 9.97 10.18
CA THR A 42 -4.04 10.12 10.10
C THR A 42 -3.40 9.73 11.42
N ALA A 43 -3.90 10.26 12.54
CA ALA A 43 -3.39 9.93 13.87
C ALA A 43 -3.53 8.43 14.19
N GLN A 44 -4.65 7.82 13.81
CA GLN A 44 -4.87 6.39 14.01
C GLN A 44 -3.92 5.53 13.17
N LEU A 45 -3.69 5.89 11.91
CA LEU A 45 -2.76 5.19 11.01
C LEU A 45 -1.31 5.34 11.49
N GLU A 46 -0.91 6.53 11.94
CA GLU A 46 0.41 6.77 12.51
C GLU A 46 0.64 5.93 13.78
N ALA A 47 -0.36 5.83 14.66
CA ALA A 47 -0.29 4.98 15.84
C ALA A 47 -0.13 3.50 15.48
N GLN A 48 -0.89 3.00 14.49
CA GLN A 48 -0.76 1.62 14.01
C GLN A 48 0.62 1.37 13.38
N VAL A 49 1.13 2.31 12.59
CA VAL A 49 2.48 2.21 11.99
C VAL A 49 3.54 2.18 13.08
N ALA A 50 3.42 3.00 14.13
CA ALA A 50 4.34 3.00 15.26
C ALA A 50 4.30 1.67 16.03
N GLU A 51 3.12 1.14 16.31
CA GLU A 51 2.94 -0.15 16.99
C GLU A 51 3.55 -1.30 16.17
N ILE A 52 3.29 -1.34 14.87
CA ILE A 52 3.84 -2.36 13.97
C ILE A 52 5.36 -2.23 13.92
N LYS A 53 5.91 -1.02 13.73
CA LYS A 53 7.36 -0.79 13.73
C LYS A 53 8.03 -1.22 15.03
N ALA A 54 7.39 -0.99 16.19
CA ALA A 54 7.91 -1.42 17.48
C ALA A 54 8.00 -2.96 17.61
N LYS A 55 7.12 -3.71 16.94
CA LYS A 55 7.15 -5.18 16.90
C LYS A 55 8.24 -5.74 15.97
N LEU A 56 8.82 -4.92 15.11
CA LEU A 56 9.85 -5.35 14.16
C LEU A 56 11.26 -5.18 14.77
N LYS A 57 12.04 -6.26 14.81
CA LYS A 57 13.44 -6.27 15.27
C LYS A 57 14.41 -5.53 14.35
N HIS A 58 14.09 -5.45 13.06
CA HIS A 58 14.92 -4.86 12.03
C HIS A 58 14.04 -3.98 11.13
N ASP A 59 14.66 -3.04 10.42
CA ASP A 59 13.92 -2.21 9.47
C ASP A 59 13.19 -3.12 8.44
N PRO A 60 11.86 -3.00 8.30
CA PRO A 60 11.08 -3.87 7.41
C PRO A 60 11.56 -3.83 5.96
N SER A 61 11.96 -2.65 5.46
CA SER A 61 12.38 -2.51 4.06
C SER A 61 13.66 -3.28 3.78
N THR A 62 14.67 -3.11 4.63
CA THR A 62 15.94 -3.83 4.53
C THR A 62 15.77 -5.33 4.73
N THR A 63 14.90 -5.74 5.66
CA THR A 63 14.62 -7.16 5.92
C THR A 63 14.00 -7.84 4.70
N VAL A 64 12.95 -7.24 4.12
CA VAL A 64 12.27 -7.78 2.93
C VAL A 64 13.24 -7.82 1.74
N LYS A 65 13.99 -6.73 1.48
CA LYS A 65 14.98 -6.70 0.40
C LYS A 65 16.05 -7.79 0.55
N ARG A 66 16.54 -8.00 1.77
CA ARG A 66 17.52 -9.07 2.06
C ARG A 66 16.92 -10.45 1.80
N HIS A 67 15.68 -10.71 2.24
CA HIS A 67 15.02 -12.00 2.01
C HIS A 67 14.74 -12.25 0.53
N ILE A 68 14.28 -11.24 -0.21
CA ILE A 68 14.11 -11.32 -1.67
C ILE A 68 15.42 -11.70 -2.33
N ARG A 69 16.52 -11.03 -1.98
CA ARG A 69 17.85 -11.33 -2.53
C ARG A 69 18.30 -12.76 -2.24
N LEU A 70 18.18 -13.21 -0.98
CA LEU A 70 18.54 -14.57 -0.59
C LEU A 70 17.71 -15.64 -1.31
N LEU A 71 16.42 -15.38 -1.53
CA LEU A 71 15.57 -16.29 -2.31
C LEU A 71 15.98 -16.36 -3.78
N HIS A 72 16.35 -15.24 -4.40
CA HIS A 72 16.84 -15.24 -5.78
C HIS A 72 18.18 -15.99 -5.88
N GLU A 73 19.13 -15.68 -4.99
CA GLU A 73 20.43 -16.37 -4.95
C GLU A 73 20.27 -17.88 -4.70
N TYR A 74 19.33 -18.27 -3.84
CA TYR A 74 18.99 -19.68 -3.61
C TYR A 74 18.45 -20.36 -4.86
N ASN A 75 17.45 -19.76 -5.50
CA ASN A 75 16.83 -20.33 -6.70
C ASN A 75 17.84 -20.45 -7.84
N GLU A 76 18.67 -19.43 -8.06
CA GLU A 76 19.72 -19.47 -9.08
C GLU A 76 20.69 -20.63 -8.87
N ILE A 77 21.18 -20.83 -7.64
CA ILE A 77 22.09 -21.94 -7.32
C ILE A 77 21.38 -23.29 -7.46
N LYS A 78 20.12 -23.38 -7.01
CA LYS A 78 19.30 -24.60 -7.14
C LYS A 78 19.09 -24.98 -8.60
N ASP A 79 18.74 -24.04 -9.46
CA ASP A 79 18.51 -24.27 -10.89
C ASP A 79 19.79 -24.71 -11.61
N ILE A 80 20.92 -24.07 -11.30
CA ILE A 80 22.24 -24.48 -11.82
C ILE A 80 22.58 -25.90 -11.35
N GLY A 81 22.38 -26.20 -10.06
CA GLY A 81 22.62 -27.52 -9.49
C GLY A 81 21.75 -28.60 -10.14
N GLN A 82 20.46 -28.34 -10.33
CA GLN A 82 19.53 -29.25 -11.00
C GLN A 82 19.91 -29.47 -12.48
N GLY A 83 20.34 -28.42 -13.18
CA GLY A 83 20.84 -28.52 -14.55
C GLY A 83 22.09 -29.40 -14.65
N LEU A 84 23.07 -29.18 -13.76
CA LEU A 84 24.29 -30.01 -13.70
C LEU A 84 23.97 -31.47 -13.37
N MET A 85 23.05 -31.71 -12.43
CA MET A 85 22.59 -33.08 -12.10
C MET A 85 21.90 -33.75 -13.29
N GLY A 86 21.14 -33.00 -14.09
CA GLY A 86 20.55 -33.49 -15.34
C GLY A 86 21.62 -33.95 -16.34
N LEU A 87 22.64 -33.12 -16.57
CA LEU A 87 23.76 -33.47 -17.45
C LEU A 87 24.54 -34.69 -16.97
N ILE A 88 24.74 -34.82 -15.65
CA ILE A 88 25.40 -36.00 -15.05
C ILE A 88 24.55 -37.25 -15.24
N ALA A 89 23.23 -37.15 -15.04
CA ALA A 89 22.30 -38.25 -15.22
C ALA A 89 22.30 -38.74 -16.68
N ASP A 90 22.25 -37.80 -17.64
CA ASP A 90 22.31 -38.09 -19.07
C ASP A 90 23.63 -38.77 -19.44
N ALA A 91 24.77 -38.26 -18.95
CA ALA A 91 26.09 -38.84 -19.20
C ALA A 91 26.26 -40.25 -18.62
N ARG A 92 25.61 -40.52 -17.49
CA ARG A 92 25.63 -41.84 -16.81
C ARG A 92 24.54 -42.80 -17.30
N GLY A 93 23.57 -42.32 -18.10
CA GLY A 93 22.40 -43.10 -18.52
C GLY A 93 21.48 -43.51 -17.37
N VAL A 94 21.50 -42.78 -16.25
CA VAL A 94 20.65 -43.03 -15.07
C VAL A 94 19.59 -41.94 -14.94
N ARG A 95 18.60 -42.14 -14.07
CA ARG A 95 17.57 -41.13 -13.84
C ARG A 95 18.12 -40.03 -12.93
N GLN A 96 17.70 -38.80 -13.17
CA GLN A 96 18.11 -37.64 -12.38
C GLN A 96 17.83 -37.81 -10.87
N VAL A 97 16.75 -38.50 -10.50
CA VAL A 97 16.39 -38.82 -9.11
C VAL A 97 17.40 -39.74 -8.41
N ASP A 98 18.09 -40.59 -9.15
CA ASP A 98 19.11 -41.49 -8.61
C ASP A 98 20.41 -40.71 -8.31
N VAL A 99 20.75 -39.76 -9.19
CA VAL A 99 21.86 -38.83 -9.01
C VAL A 99 21.59 -37.88 -7.83
N GLN A 100 20.39 -37.30 -7.75
CA GLN A 100 19.97 -36.45 -6.63
C GLN A 100 20.11 -37.17 -5.28
N ARG A 101 19.69 -38.44 -5.20
CA ARG A 101 19.86 -39.29 -4.02
C ARG A 101 21.33 -39.54 -3.66
N GLU A 102 22.18 -39.75 -4.65
CA GLU A 102 23.64 -39.94 -4.47
C GLU A 102 24.31 -38.68 -3.91
N PHE A 103 23.91 -37.51 -4.38
CA PHE A 103 24.41 -36.21 -3.91
C PHE A 103 23.70 -35.69 -2.65
N GLY A 104 22.74 -36.44 -2.10
CA GLY A 104 22.02 -36.09 -0.88
C GLY A 104 21.05 -34.91 -1.01
N VAL A 105 20.64 -34.57 -2.23
CA VAL A 105 19.68 -33.49 -2.52
C VAL A 105 18.31 -34.12 -2.74
N GLY A 106 17.31 -33.76 -1.93
CA GLY A 106 15.94 -34.26 -2.06
C GLY A 106 15.00 -33.22 -2.66
N ASP A 107 13.87 -33.66 -3.23
CA ASP A 107 12.82 -32.77 -3.78
C ASP A 107 12.22 -31.76 -2.76
N ARG A 108 12.53 -31.92 -1.47
CA ARG A 108 12.00 -31.09 -0.37
C ARG A 108 12.93 -29.94 0.05
N ASP A 109 14.13 -29.86 -0.52
CA ASP A 109 15.08 -28.76 -0.33
C ASP A 109 15.06 -27.89 -1.59
#